data_AF-A0A1F2UGV0-F1
#
_entry.id   AF-A0A1F2UGV0-F1
#
_cell.length_a   1.000
_cell.length_b   1.000
_cell.length_c   1.000
_cell.angle_alpha   90.00
_cell.angle_beta   90.00
_cell.angle_gamma   90.00
#
_symmetry.space_group_name_H-M   'P 1'
#
loop_
_entity.id
_entity.type
_entity.pdbx_description
1 polymer ?
#
loop_
_entity_poly.entity_id
_entity_poly.type
_entity_poly.pdbx_seq_one_letter_code
_entity_poly.pdbx_strand_id
1 'polypeptide(L)'
;MSGLTLDFTIIGYLAIAIFLVGFMARVWKYATTPAPLKIQLTPAVGSTGVVCRMAQEVGLIKSLFNSNKIIWLAYCLFHLTLVLVLLKHARFFFTVRADIISVKKFVTGLITFRPRRCPEILSLRRGALST
;
A
#
# COMPACT_ATOMS: atom_id res chain seq x y z
N MET A 1 -13.15 2.92 -31.12
CA MET A 1 -12.69 2.06 -30.00
C MET A 1 -12.20 0.76 -30.63
N SER A 2 -10.93 0.41 -30.46
CA SER A 2 -10.37 -0.85 -30.98
C SER A 2 -10.88 -2.04 -30.16
N GLY A 3 -11.06 -3.22 -30.78
CA GLY A 3 -11.58 -4.42 -30.09
C GLY A 3 -10.82 -4.76 -28.80
N LEU A 4 -9.49 -4.73 -28.86
CA LEU A 4 -8.60 -5.00 -27.71
C LEU A 4 -8.86 -4.09 -26.51
N THR A 5 -9.14 -2.80 -26.71
CA THR A 5 -9.42 -1.87 -25.60
C THR A 5 -10.71 -2.21 -24.86
N LEU A 6 -11.70 -2.74 -25.57
CA LEU A 6 -12.97 -3.14 -25.01
C LEU A 6 -12.80 -4.41 -24.17
N ASP A 7 -12.06 -5.40 -24.69
CA ASP A 7 -11.79 -6.66 -24.01
C ASP A 7 -11.10 -6.45 -22.64
N PHE A 8 -10.02 -5.65 -22.61
CA PHE A 8 -9.31 -5.34 -21.37
C PHE A 8 -10.17 -4.56 -20.37
N THR A 9 -11.03 -3.66 -20.86
CA THR A 9 -11.92 -2.88 -20.01
C THR A 9 -12.94 -3.79 -19.34
N ILE A 10 -13.59 -4.68 -20.11
CA ILE A 10 -14.61 -5.60 -19.58
C ILE A 10 -13.99 -6.57 -18.56
N ILE A 11 -12.86 -7.20 -18.89
CA ILE A 11 -12.18 -8.14 -17.98
C ILE A 11 -11.77 -7.44 -16.68
N GLY A 12 -11.27 -6.21 -16.75
CA GLY A 12 -10.88 -5.43 -15.57
C GLY A 12 -12.06 -5.15 -14.64
N TYR A 13 -13.18 -4.66 -15.18
CA TYR A 13 -14.38 -4.40 -14.38
C TYR A 13 -14.99 -5.68 -13.81
N LEU A 14 -15.02 -6.76 -14.60
CA LEU A 14 -15.54 -8.04 -14.16
C LEU A 14 -14.69 -8.63 -13.02
N ALA A 15 -13.37 -8.58 -13.12
CA ALA A 15 -12.46 -9.08 -12.08
C ALA A 15 -12.65 -8.34 -10.75
N ILE A 16 -12.76 -7.01 -10.79
CA ILE A 16 -13.01 -6.19 -9.59
C ILE A 16 -14.38 -6.51 -8.98
N ALA A 17 -15.42 -6.65 -9.81
CA ALA A 17 -16.76 -7.00 -9.35
C ALA A 17 -16.80 -8.36 -8.65
N ILE A 18 -16.23 -9.40 -9.27
CA ILE A 18 -16.17 -10.75 -8.69
C ILE A 18 -15.37 -10.75 -7.38
N PHE A 19 -14.23 -10.05 -7.34
CA PHE A 19 -13.40 -9.94 -6.14
C PHE A 19 -14.16 -9.29 -4.98
N LEU A 20 -14.81 -8.15 -5.19
CA LEU A 20 -15.53 -7.43 -4.14
C LEU A 20 -16.73 -8.22 -3.64
N VAL A 21 -17.57 -8.76 -4.54
CA VAL A 21 -18.75 -9.54 -4.15
C VAL A 21 -18.34 -10.81 -3.41
N GLY A 22 -17.35 -11.55 -3.94
CA GLY A 22 -16.84 -12.77 -3.32
C GLY A 22 -16.21 -12.50 -1.94
N PHE A 23 -15.42 -11.43 -1.82
CA PHE A 23 -14.79 -11.04 -0.56
C PHE A 23 -15.81 -10.65 0.50
N MET A 24 -16.79 -9.80 0.16
CA MET A 24 -17.86 -9.40 1.08
C MET A 24 -18.71 -10.58 1.54
N ALA A 25 -19.11 -11.46 0.62
CA ALA A 25 -19.86 -12.66 0.96
C ALA A 25 -19.08 -13.57 1.92
N ARG A 26 -17.76 -13.68 1.75
CA ARG A 26 -16.91 -14.49 2.62
C ARG A 26 -16.75 -13.88 4.01
N VAL A 27 -16.52 -12.57 4.09
CA VAL A 27 -16.43 -11.83 5.37
C VAL A 27 -17.74 -11.98 6.15
N TRP A 28 -18.88 -11.80 5.51
CA TRP A 28 -20.18 -11.96 6.16
C TRP A 28 -20.36 -13.38 6.68
N LYS A 29 -20.08 -14.40 5.86
CA LYS A 29 -20.20 -15.79 6.28
C LYS A 29 -19.35 -16.08 7.53
N TYR A 30 -18.13 -15.56 7.60
CA TYR A 30 -17.29 -15.73 8.79
C TYR A 30 -17.79 -14.96 10.01
N ALA A 31 -18.34 -13.76 9.83
CA ALA A 31 -18.90 -12.97 10.92
C ALA A 31 -20.16 -13.60 11.53
N THR A 32 -20.95 -14.32 10.73
CA THR A 32 -22.21 -14.96 11.19
C THR A 32 -22.04 -16.39 11.65
N THR A 33 -20.92 -17.06 11.33
CA THR A 33 -20.70 -18.45 11.76
C THR A 33 -20.37 -18.49 13.26
N PRO A 34 -21.22 -19.08 14.12
CA PRO A 34 -20.94 -19.17 15.54
C PRO A 34 -19.75 -20.11 15.80
N ALA A 35 -19.01 -19.85 16.88
CA ALA A 35 -17.85 -20.65 17.24
C ALA A 35 -18.24 -22.13 17.45
N PRO A 36 -17.62 -23.08 16.72
CA PRO A 36 -18.06 -24.46 16.69
C PRO A 36 -17.70 -25.28 17.94
N LEU A 37 -16.85 -24.79 18.84
CA LEU A 37 -16.41 -25.52 20.05
C LEU A 37 -16.83 -24.81 21.34
N LYS A 38 -17.55 -25.53 22.22
CA LYS A 38 -17.74 -25.19 23.64
C LYS A 38 -16.51 -25.63 24.43
N ILE A 39 -15.40 -24.90 24.28
CA ILE A 39 -14.21 -25.09 25.12
C ILE A 39 -14.55 -24.62 26.53
N GLN A 40 -14.25 -25.45 27.54
CA GLN A 40 -14.31 -24.97 28.91
C GLN A 40 -13.25 -23.89 29.10
N LEU A 41 -13.71 -22.66 29.32
CA LEU A 41 -12.83 -21.52 29.51
C LEU A 41 -12.19 -21.67 30.89
N THR A 42 -10.87 -21.85 30.94
CA THR A 42 -10.09 -21.47 32.11
C THR A 42 -10.40 -20.00 32.45
N PRO A 43 -10.38 -19.58 33.73
CA PRO A 43 -10.81 -18.24 34.13
C PRO A 43 -10.19 -17.17 33.22
N ALA A 44 -11.05 -16.58 32.39
CA ALA A 44 -10.63 -15.68 31.35
C ALA A 44 -10.31 -14.32 31.98
N VAL A 45 -9.20 -13.72 31.54
CA VAL A 45 -8.97 -12.29 31.71
C VAL A 45 -10.23 -11.52 31.26
N GLY A 46 -10.59 -10.45 31.99
CA GLY A 46 -11.79 -9.67 31.69
C GLY A 46 -11.85 -9.19 30.23
N SER A 47 -13.04 -8.76 29.77
CA SER A 47 -13.27 -8.35 28.38
C SER A 47 -12.24 -7.34 27.85
N THR A 48 -11.82 -6.40 28.69
CA THR A 48 -10.77 -5.41 28.39
C THR A 48 -9.39 -6.07 28.17
N GLY A 49 -9.04 -7.06 28.98
CA GLY A 49 -7.80 -7.82 28.87
C GLY A 49 -7.72 -8.66 27.60
N VAL A 50 -8.84 -9.26 27.18
CA VAL A 50 -8.92 -10.03 25.92
C VAL A 50 -8.74 -9.12 24.72
N VAL A 51 -9.42 -7.97 24.67
CA VAL A 51 -9.28 -7.00 23.57
C VAL A 51 -7.84 -6.49 23.49
N CYS A 52 -7.23 -6.14 24.61
CA CYS A 52 -5.84 -5.70 24.66
C CYS A 52 -4.88 -6.81 24.17
N ARG A 53 -5.10 -8.06 24.60
CA ARG A 53 -4.31 -9.21 24.12
C ARG A 53 -4.47 -9.40 22.60
N MET A 54 -5.69 -9.38 22.09
CA MET A 54 -5.94 -9.55 20.66
C MET A 54 -5.36 -8.40 19.83
N ALA A 55 -5.45 -7.15 20.31
CA ALA A 55 -4.83 -6.01 19.65
C ALA A 55 -3.30 -6.15 19.57
N GLN A 56 -2.66 -6.66 20.64
CA GLN A 56 -1.22 -6.93 20.64
C GLN A 56 -0.82 -8.08 19.72
N GLU A 57 -1.65 -9.11 19.60
CA GLU A 57 -1.39 -10.22 18.68
C GLU A 57 -1.63 -9.82 17.22
N VAL A 58 -2.67 -9.05 16.91
CA VAL A 58 -2.98 -8.63 15.53
C VAL A 58 -2.03 -7.52 15.06
N GLY A 59 -1.72 -6.55 15.91
CA GLY A 59 -0.86 -5.42 15.54
C GLY A 59 0.63 -5.77 15.58
N LEU A 60 1.10 -6.31 16.71
CA LEU A 60 2.51 -6.50 17.00
C LEU A 60 2.98 -7.96 16.92
N ILE A 61 2.05 -8.92 16.74
CA ILE A 61 2.30 -10.36 16.76
C ILE A 61 3.19 -10.75 17.94
N LYS A 62 2.76 -10.34 19.13
CA LYS A 62 3.52 -10.46 20.38
C LYS A 62 3.91 -11.91 20.70
N SER A 63 3.06 -12.87 20.39
CA SER A 63 3.37 -14.30 20.52
C SER A 63 4.55 -14.71 19.62
N LEU A 64 4.55 -14.25 18.37
CA LEU A 64 5.61 -14.58 17.40
C LEU A 64 6.94 -13.92 17.76
N PHE A 65 6.92 -12.70 18.29
CA PHE A 65 8.13 -12.01 18.78
C PHE A 65 8.87 -12.83 19.84
N ASN A 66 8.13 -13.44 20.77
CA ASN A 66 8.71 -14.27 21.82
C ASN A 66 9.15 -15.66 21.32
N SER A 67 8.51 -16.20 20.27
CA SER A 67 8.84 -17.51 19.72
C SER A 67 10.03 -17.46 18.75
N ASN A 68 9.98 -16.59 17.72
CA ASN A 68 10.98 -16.51 16.68
C ASN A 68 11.19 -15.08 16.17
N LYS A 69 12.28 -14.46 16.66
CA LYS A 69 12.64 -13.07 16.33
C LYS A 69 12.94 -12.86 14.84
N ILE A 70 13.39 -13.89 14.11
CA ILE A 70 13.71 -13.77 12.68
C ILE A 70 12.42 -13.65 11.85
N ILE A 71 11.43 -14.51 12.11
CA ILE A 71 10.15 -14.47 11.40
C ILE A 71 9.41 -13.16 11.73
N TRP A 72 9.48 -12.73 12.99
CA TRP A 72 8.93 -11.44 13.39
C TRP A 72 9.57 -10.27 12.64
N LEU A 73 10.90 -10.24 12.52
CA LEU A 73 11.61 -9.21 11.75
C LEU A 73 11.26 -9.27 10.26
N ALA A 74 11.18 -10.47 9.67
CA ALA A 74 10.79 -10.67 8.28
C ALA A 74 9.36 -10.18 8.01
N TYR A 75 8.42 -10.45 8.94
CA TYR A 75 7.07 -9.91 8.90
C TYR A 75 7.08 -8.38 8.89
N CYS A 76 7.82 -7.75 9.81
CA CYS A 76 7.92 -6.29 9.87
C CYS A 76 8.52 -5.71 8.59
N LEU A 77 9.59 -6.28 8.07
CA LEU A 77 10.25 -5.82 6.84
C LEU A 77 9.31 -5.96 5.63
N PHE A 78 8.60 -7.07 5.51
CA PHE A 78 7.63 -7.29 4.44
C PHE A 78 6.47 -6.28 4.50
N HIS A 79 5.92 -6.02 5.69
CA HIS A 79 4.82 -5.06 5.82
C HIS A 79 5.29 -3.62 5.58
N LEU A 80 6.47 -3.24 6.09
CA LEU A 80 7.06 -1.92 5.82
C LEU A 80 7.32 -1.72 4.33
N THR A 81 7.87 -2.71 3.63
CA THR A 81 8.11 -2.63 2.18
C THR A 81 6.80 -2.58 1.40
N LEU A 82 5.78 -3.36 1.76
CA LEU A 82 4.46 -3.32 1.13
C LEU A 82 3.81 -1.95 1.30
N VAL A 83 3.85 -1.37 2.51
CA VAL A 83 3.33 -0.02 2.78
C VAL A 83 4.09 1.04 1.99
N LEU A 84 5.43 0.97 1.93
CA LEU A 84 6.23 1.91 1.12
C LEU A 84 5.89 1.81 -0.38
N VAL A 85 5.71 0.61 -0.91
CA VAL A 85 5.29 0.39 -2.30
C VAL A 85 3.87 0.92 -2.51
N LEU A 86 2.94 0.67 -1.60
CA LEU A 86 1.58 1.20 -1.67
C LEU A 86 1.58 2.72 -1.66
N LEU A 87 2.34 3.37 -0.77
CA LEU A 87 2.47 4.82 -0.71
C LEU A 87 3.07 5.40 -2.01
N LYS A 88 4.07 4.72 -2.59
CA LYS A 88 4.63 5.10 -3.89
C LYS A 88 3.60 5.01 -5.02
N HIS A 89 2.74 3.99 -5.01
CA HIS A 89 1.68 3.83 -6.01
C HIS A 89 0.52 4.80 -5.75
N ALA A 90 0.12 5.00 -4.50
CA ALA A 90 -0.85 6.01 -4.07
C ALA A 90 -0.41 7.41 -4.52
N ARG A 91 0.89 7.73 -4.45
CA ARG A 91 1.44 8.96 -5.02
C ARG A 91 1.07 9.13 -6.50
N PHE A 92 1.11 8.07 -7.31
CA PHE A 92 0.74 8.16 -8.73
C PHE A 92 -0.74 8.51 -8.92
N PHE A 93 -1.63 7.97 -8.09
CA PHE A 93 -3.06 8.30 -8.11
C PHE A 93 -3.33 9.75 -7.69
N PHE A 94 -2.52 10.32 -6.79
CA PHE A 94 -2.68 11.71 -6.33
C PHE A 94 -1.81 12.74 -7.07
N THR A 95 -0.89 12.33 -7.96
CA THR A 95 0.11 13.21 -8.64
C THR A 95 -0.05 13.17 -10.17
N VAL A 96 -1.27 13.27 -10.71
CA VAL A 96 -1.55 13.29 -12.16
C VAL A 96 -1.16 14.61 -12.86
N ARG A 97 -0.37 15.53 -12.27
CA ARG A 97 -0.04 16.81 -12.96
C ARG A 97 1.40 17.31 -13.18
N ALA A 98 2.49 16.89 -12.54
CA ALA A 98 3.82 17.44 -12.96
C ALA A 98 5.13 16.75 -12.53
N ASP A 99 5.23 16.13 -11.34
CA ASP A 99 6.51 16.30 -10.62
C ASP A 99 7.47 15.09 -10.53
N ILE A 100 7.21 13.97 -11.20
CA ILE A 100 8.03 12.76 -11.00
C ILE A 100 9.39 12.81 -11.71
N ILE A 101 9.46 13.49 -12.86
CA ILE A 101 10.69 13.59 -13.67
C ILE A 101 11.55 14.77 -13.18
N SER A 102 10.93 15.83 -12.65
CA SER A 102 11.63 17.00 -12.11
C SER A 102 12.26 16.69 -10.75
N VAL A 103 11.52 16.07 -9.83
CA VAL A 103 12.03 15.71 -8.49
C VAL A 103 13.13 14.66 -8.57
N LYS A 104 13.03 13.64 -9.45
CA LYS A 104 14.13 12.67 -9.62
C LYS A 104 15.41 13.33 -10.15
N LYS A 105 15.30 14.23 -11.13
CA LYS A 105 16.46 14.96 -11.69
C LYS A 105 17.07 15.94 -10.68
N PHE A 106 16.23 16.56 -9.85
CA PHE A 106 16.67 17.46 -8.77
C PHE A 106 17.35 16.69 -7.63
N VAL A 107 16.76 15.59 -7.14
CA VAL A 107 17.31 14.77 -6.05
C VAL A 107 18.64 14.12 -6.46
N THR A 108 18.77 13.64 -7.70
CA THR A 108 20.07 13.18 -8.21
C THR A 108 21.09 14.32 -8.31
N GLY A 109 20.67 15.52 -8.72
CA GLY A 109 21.54 16.71 -8.70
C GLY A 109 21.95 17.14 -7.29
N LEU A 110 21.11 16.91 -6.28
CA LEU A 110 21.37 17.24 -4.88
C LEU A 110 22.33 16.25 -4.22
N ILE A 111 22.14 14.94 -4.45
CA ILE A 111 23.03 13.88 -3.93
C ILE A 111 24.42 13.94 -4.58
N THR A 112 24.51 14.39 -5.84
CA THR A 112 25.78 14.55 -6.57
C THR A 112 26.34 15.98 -6.49
N PHE A 113 25.82 16.85 -5.61
CA PHE A 113 26.22 18.27 -5.45
C PHE A 113 26.40 19.04 -6.77
N ARG A 114 25.57 18.74 -7.77
CA ARG A 114 25.53 19.37 -9.10
C ARG A 114 24.08 19.69 -9.47
N PRO A 115 23.50 20.80 -8.97
CA PRO A 115 22.12 21.17 -9.30
C PRO A 115 22.00 21.56 -10.79
N ARG A 116 21.19 20.82 -11.56
CA ARG A 116 20.82 21.16 -12.95
C ARG A 116 19.55 22.03 -12.93
N ARG A 117 19.59 23.24 -13.49
CA ARG A 117 18.42 24.14 -13.63
C ARG A 117 17.53 23.74 -14.83
N CYS A 118 16.21 23.89 -14.69
CA CYS A 118 15.20 23.63 -15.73
C CYS A 118 15.52 24.38 -17.04
N PRO A 119 15.57 23.68 -18.20
CA PRO A 119 15.91 24.32 -19.47
C PRO A 119 14.73 25.00 -20.19
N GLU A 120 13.49 24.90 -19.71
CA GLU A 120 12.32 25.46 -20.42
C GLU A 120 12.29 27.00 -20.41
N ILE A 121 12.79 27.65 -19.35
CA ILE A 121 12.92 29.13 -19.30
C ILE A 121 14.05 29.68 -20.19
N LEU A 122 15.00 28.83 -20.60
CA LEU A 122 16.20 29.25 -21.30
C LEU A 122 16.03 29.23 -22.83
N SER A 123 15.07 28.44 -23.34
CA SER A 123 14.65 28.48 -24.74
C SER A 123 13.89 29.77 -25.07
N LEU A 124 13.04 30.27 -24.16
CA LEU A 124 12.33 31.56 -24.30
C LEU A 124 13.30 32.76 -24.35
N ARG A 125 14.39 32.73 -23.57
CA ARG A 125 15.42 33.78 -23.61
C ARG A 125 16.31 33.70 -24.86
N ARG A 126 16.50 32.51 -25.44
CA ARG A 126 17.36 32.33 -26.63
C ARG A 126 16.68 32.80 -27.92
N GLY A 127 15.34 32.73 -27.99
CA GLY A 127 14.56 33.33 -29.09
C GLY A 127 14.49 34.86 -29.04
N ALA A 128 14.74 35.48 -27.87
CA ALA A 128 14.72 36.93 -27.68
C ALA A 128 16.08 37.62 -27.95
N LEU A 129 17.15 36.86 -28.19
CA LEU A 129 18.52 37.37 -28.42
C LEU A 129 19.06 37.08 -29.84
N SER A 130 18.22 36.52 -30.72
CA SER A 130 18.59 36.20 -32.11
C SER A 130 17.94 37.13 -33.15
N THR A 131 17.50 38.32 -32.73
CA THR A 131 17.20 39.47 -33.63
C THR A 131 18.40 40.39 -33.69
#